data_AF-A0A2U1K304-F1
#
_entry.id   AF-A0A2U1K304-F1
#
_cell.length_a   1.000
_cell.length_b   1.000
_cell.length_c   1.000
_cell.angle_alpha   90.00
_cell.angle_beta   90.00
_cell.angle_gamma   90.00
#
_symmetry.space_group_name_H-M   'P 1'
#
loop_
_entity.id
_entity.type
_entity.pdbx_description
1 polymer ?
#
loop_
_entity_poly.entity_id
_entity_poly.type
_entity_poly.pdbx_seq_one_letter_code
_entity_poly.pdbx_strand_id
1 'polypeptide(L)'
;MKKLKMSACERDVHLMAKPFSQTQASLTIETTIEIDSAIERSRNIVDGTVYTKDGTTVCSYKEAAENGEISNIVKINQNAVTIIRNGSVAMRQPFIIACETNGSYHTPFGSLATKALTKDIQFEWDRKREVGSLLLAYDLWMQENHTGFFTVKIHMEGVRK
;
A
#
# COMPACT_ATOMS: atom_id res chain seq x y z
N MET A 1 -6.61 38.75 -43.93
CA MET A 1 -6.01 37.76 -43.01
C MET A 1 -6.88 37.69 -41.76
N LYS A 2 -7.63 36.60 -41.57
CA LYS A 2 -8.65 36.47 -40.53
C LYS A 2 -8.00 36.10 -39.18
N LYS A 3 -8.27 36.87 -38.13
CA LYS A 3 -7.97 36.51 -36.74
C LYS A 3 -8.85 35.32 -36.35
N LEU A 4 -8.24 34.18 -36.06
CA LEU A 4 -8.95 33.02 -35.51
C LEU A 4 -9.26 33.31 -34.04
N LYS A 5 -10.54 33.49 -33.70
CA LYS A 5 -11.02 33.49 -32.31
C LYS A 5 -11.05 32.04 -31.83
N MET A 6 -10.28 31.73 -30.79
CA MET A 6 -10.39 30.46 -30.07
C MET A 6 -11.72 30.38 -29.31
N SER A 7 -12.28 29.18 -29.30
CA SER A 7 -13.59 28.84 -28.73
C SER A 7 -13.56 28.85 -27.21
N ALA A 8 -14.68 29.19 -26.57
CA ALA A 8 -14.84 29.18 -25.12
C ALA A 8 -14.67 27.79 -24.45
N CYS A 9 -14.50 26.72 -25.25
CA CYS A 9 -14.31 25.35 -24.80
C CYS A 9 -12.88 25.02 -24.34
N GLU A 10 -11.87 25.85 -24.64
CA GLU A 10 -10.45 25.56 -24.33
C GLU A 10 -9.98 26.15 -22.98
N ARG A 11 -10.87 26.76 -22.20
CA ARG A 11 -10.50 27.40 -20.92
C ARG A 11 -10.67 26.52 -19.67
N ASP A 12 -11.23 25.32 -19.81
CA ASP A 12 -11.59 24.45 -18.67
C ASP A 12 -10.74 23.17 -18.55
N VAL A 13 -9.53 23.13 -19.13
CA VAL A 13 -8.59 21.99 -18.93
C VAL A 13 -7.52 22.31 -17.87
N HIS A 14 -7.55 23.50 -17.27
CA HIS A 14 -6.59 23.92 -16.25
C HIS A 14 -7.25 24.19 -14.89
N LEU A 15 -8.32 23.45 -14.55
CA LEU A 15 -8.70 23.33 -13.15
C LEU A 15 -7.59 22.52 -12.46
N MET A 16 -6.62 23.26 -11.94
CA MET A 16 -5.52 22.79 -11.12
C MET A 16 -6.04 21.76 -10.10
N ALA A 17 -5.67 20.49 -10.28
CA ALA A 17 -5.64 19.58 -9.15
C ALA A 17 -4.65 20.21 -8.15
N LYS A 18 -5.17 20.86 -7.11
CA LYS A 18 -4.34 21.32 -5.99
C LYS A 18 -3.46 20.14 -5.58
N PRO A 19 -2.14 20.33 -5.40
CA PRO A 19 -1.30 19.26 -4.90
C PRO A 19 -1.91 18.81 -3.58
N PHE A 20 -2.25 17.52 -3.52
CA PHE A 20 -2.78 16.92 -2.31
C PHE A 20 -1.71 17.06 -1.22
N SER A 21 -2.07 17.58 -0.05
CA SER A 21 -1.12 17.78 1.06
C SER A 21 -0.75 16.43 1.69
N GLN A 22 0.39 15.88 1.28
CA GLN A 22 0.94 14.63 1.81
C GLN A 22 1.77 14.90 3.06
N THR A 23 1.50 14.16 4.14
CA THR A 23 2.25 14.22 5.40
C THR A 23 3.48 13.32 5.27
N GLN A 24 4.67 13.85 5.54
CA GLN A 24 5.88 13.03 5.72
C GLN A 24 5.72 12.23 7.01
N ALA A 25 6.09 10.96 7.01
CA ALA A 25 5.88 10.08 8.16
C ALA A 25 7.05 9.14 8.37
N SER A 26 7.34 8.86 9.64
CA SER A 26 8.11 7.68 10.03
C SER A 26 7.17 6.49 10.12
N LEU A 27 7.56 5.37 9.49
CA LEU A 27 6.77 4.15 9.45
C LEU A 27 7.51 3.04 10.18
N THR A 28 6.90 2.49 11.21
CA THR A 28 7.37 1.24 11.82
C THR A 28 6.54 0.08 11.27
N ILE A 29 7.19 -0.81 10.53
CA ILE A 29 6.57 -1.95 9.88
C ILE A 29 7.06 -3.21 10.58
N GLU A 30 6.13 -3.97 11.14
CA GLU A 30 6.40 -5.25 11.79
C GLU A 30 5.67 -6.34 11.03
N THR A 31 6.41 -7.38 10.65
CA THR A 31 5.84 -8.55 9.96
C THR A 31 6.15 -9.79 10.78
N THR A 32 5.12 -10.59 11.02
CA THR A 32 5.25 -11.95 11.52
C THR A 32 4.73 -12.90 10.46
N ILE A 33 5.51 -13.93 10.13
CA ILE A 33 5.16 -14.97 9.17
C ILE A 33 5.17 -16.29 9.94
N GLU A 34 4.06 -16.99 9.91
CA GLU A 34 3.89 -18.31 10.51
C GLU A 34 3.65 -19.31 9.39
N ILE A 35 4.56 -20.27 9.22
CA ILE A 35 4.43 -21.35 8.25
C ILE A 35 4.83 -22.66 8.91
N ASP A 36 3.91 -23.62 8.88
CA ASP A 36 4.00 -24.88 9.63
C ASP A 36 4.27 -24.64 11.14
N SER A 37 5.52 -24.80 11.57
CA SER A 37 5.99 -24.56 12.95
C SER A 37 7.05 -23.45 13.04
N ALA A 38 7.43 -22.86 11.90
CA ALA A 38 8.41 -21.80 11.84
C ALA A 38 7.72 -20.43 12.01
N ILE A 39 8.31 -19.58 12.85
CA ILE A 39 7.87 -18.21 13.03
C ILE A 39 9.03 -17.29 12.69
N GLU A 40 8.86 -16.50 11.65
CA GLU A 40 9.79 -15.43 11.28
C GLU A 40 9.21 -14.09 11.72
N ARG A 41 10.06 -13.22 12.26
CA ARG A 41 9.70 -11.86 12.66
C ARG A 41 10.70 -10.87 12.10
N SER A 42 10.19 -9.80 11.53
CA SER A 42 10.99 -8.67 11.06
C SER A 42 10.38 -7.35 11.52
N ARG A 43 11.24 -6.36 11.72
CA ARG A 43 10.87 -4.99 12.08
C ARG A 43 11.74 -4.02 11.33
N ASN A 44 11.11 -3.14 10.55
CA ASN A 44 11.77 -2.12 9.76
C ASN A 44 11.21 -0.74 10.14
N ILE A 45 12.09 0.25 10.21
CA ILE A 45 11.69 1.66 10.32
C ILE A 45 12.12 2.34 9.03
N VAL A 46 11.17 2.96 8.34
CA VAL A 46 11.43 3.64 7.06
C VAL A 46 10.75 4.99 7.03
N ASP A 47 11.35 5.92 6.32
CA ASP A 47 10.69 7.16 5.97
C ASP A 47 9.70 6.91 4.84
N GLY A 48 8.56 7.57 4.93
CA GLY A 48 7.50 7.46 3.96
C GLY A 48 6.56 8.64 4.05
N THR A 49 5.37 8.39 3.55
CA THR A 49 4.34 9.42 3.41
C THR A 49 2.98 8.83 3.68
N VAL A 50 2.10 9.65 4.25
CA VAL A 50 0.71 9.29 4.48
C VAL A 50 -0.18 10.40 3.94
N TYR A 51 -1.27 9.99 3.30
CA TYR A 51 -2.34 10.91 2.96
C TYR A 51 -3.71 10.24 3.00
N THR A 52 -4.78 11.04 3.15
CA THR A 52 -6.15 10.53 3.07
C THR A 52 -6.95 11.24 1.99
N LYS A 53 -7.44 10.49 1.00
CA LYS A 53 -8.28 10.99 -0.09
C LYS A 53 -9.55 10.13 -0.22
N ASP A 54 -10.71 10.77 -0.31
CA ASP A 54 -12.00 10.11 -0.56
C ASP A 54 -12.31 8.92 0.38
N GLY A 55 -11.91 9.02 1.65
CA GLY A 55 -12.09 7.97 2.66
C GLY A 55 -11.01 6.88 2.65
N THR A 56 -10.09 6.91 1.68
CA THR A 56 -8.93 6.00 1.61
C THR A 56 -7.69 6.67 2.18
N THR A 57 -7.07 6.04 3.16
CA THR A 57 -5.71 6.41 3.60
C THR A 57 -4.70 5.66 2.76
N VAL A 58 -3.69 6.36 2.26
CA VAL A 58 -2.60 5.81 1.47
C VAL A 58 -1.29 6.06 2.20
N CYS A 59 -0.60 4.98 2.52
CA CYS A 59 0.75 4.99 3.04
C CYS A 59 1.71 4.58 1.90
N SER A 60 2.78 5.33 1.67
CA SER A 60 3.77 5.01 0.63
C SER A 60 5.19 5.15 1.17
N TYR A 61 6.03 4.17 0.87
CA TYR A 61 7.42 4.12 1.30
C TYR A 61 8.27 3.31 0.32
N LYS A 62 9.58 3.37 0.50
CA LYS A 62 10.53 2.63 -0.32
C LYS A 62 11.36 1.67 0.53
N GLU A 63 11.73 0.56 -0.07
CA GLU A 63 12.52 -0.50 0.54
C GLU A 63 13.72 -0.80 -0.37
N ALA A 64 14.91 -0.91 0.20
CA ALA A 64 16.07 -1.40 -0.53
C ALA A 64 16.00 -2.93 -0.60
N ALA A 65 16.05 -3.49 -1.80
CA ALA A 65 16.22 -4.93 -2.01
C ALA A 65 17.50 -5.20 -2.81
N GLU A 66 17.98 -6.44 -2.77
CA GLU A 66 19.23 -6.85 -3.45
C GLU A 66 19.24 -6.48 -4.94
N ASN A 67 18.10 -6.60 -5.61
CA ASN A 67 17.94 -6.36 -7.05
C ASN A 67 17.39 -4.97 -7.38
N GLY A 68 17.47 -4.02 -6.43
CA GLY A 68 17.03 -2.64 -6.60
C GLY A 68 15.90 -2.23 -5.66
N GLU A 69 15.52 -0.96 -5.75
CA GLU A 69 14.52 -0.34 -4.88
C GLU A 69 13.10 -0.85 -5.17
N ILE A 70 12.33 -1.08 -4.12
CA ILE A 70 10.90 -1.43 -4.18
C ILE A 70 10.10 -0.25 -3.62
N SER A 71 9.20 0.29 -4.44
CA SER A 71 8.20 1.25 -3.99
C SER A 71 6.96 0.50 -3.51
N ASN A 72 6.58 0.71 -2.25
CA ASN A 72 5.42 0.11 -1.61
C ASN A 72 4.32 1.18 -1.44
N ILE A 73 3.10 0.87 -1.89
CA ILE A 73 1.90 1.69 -1.70
C ILE A 73 0.85 0.82 -1.03
N VAL A 74 0.42 1.21 0.17
CA VAL A 74 -0.63 0.56 0.94
C VAL A 74 -1.85 1.47 0.95
N LYS A 75 -2.91 1.05 0.24
CA LYS A 75 -4.20 1.73 0.23
C LYS A 75 -5.10 1.08 1.28
N ILE A 76 -5.66 1.87 2.18
CA ILE A 76 -6.36 1.41 3.37
C ILE A 76 -7.73 2.06 3.42
N ASN A 77 -8.75 1.21 3.43
CA ASN A 77 -10.13 1.52 3.77
C ASN A 77 -10.51 0.75 5.03
N GLN A 78 -11.68 1.02 5.61
CA GLN A 78 -12.14 0.33 6.83
C GLN A 78 -12.14 -1.21 6.69
N ASN A 79 -12.58 -1.74 5.53
CA ASN A 79 -12.78 -3.19 5.34
C ASN A 79 -11.87 -3.81 4.28
N ALA A 80 -10.95 -3.01 3.71
CA ALA A 80 -10.12 -3.45 2.61
C ALA A 80 -8.77 -2.77 2.61
N VAL A 81 -7.74 -3.54 2.30
CA VAL A 81 -6.38 -3.06 2.05
C VAL A 81 -5.97 -3.45 0.65
N THR A 82 -5.17 -2.64 -0.04
CA THR A 82 -4.48 -3.06 -1.25
C THR A 82 -3.02 -2.71 -1.14
N ILE A 83 -2.16 -3.72 -1.21
CA ILE A 83 -0.72 -3.55 -1.26
C ILE A 83 -0.31 -3.58 -2.73
N ILE A 84 0.41 -2.55 -3.15
CA ILE A 84 1.00 -2.43 -4.48
C ILE A 84 2.51 -2.28 -4.28
N ARG A 85 3.29 -3.17 -4.87
CA ARG A 85 4.75 -3.09 -4.91
C ARG A 85 5.18 -2.88 -6.36
N ASN A 86 6.14 -2.00 -6.60
CA ASN A 86 6.73 -1.78 -7.93
C ASN A 86 8.25 -1.67 -7.81
N GLY A 87 8.98 -2.15 -8.81
CA GLY A 87 10.46 -2.10 -8.83
C GLY A 87 11.04 -3.46 -9.18
N SER A 88 12.03 -3.90 -8.41
CA SER A 88 12.69 -5.21 -8.57
C SER A 88 11.71 -6.39 -8.47
N VAL A 89 10.58 -6.19 -7.78
CA VAL A 89 9.38 -7.01 -7.85
C VAL A 89 8.16 -6.10 -8.09
N ALA A 90 7.17 -6.60 -8.83
CA ALA A 90 5.90 -5.92 -8.98
C ALA A 90 4.76 -6.80 -8.44
N MET A 91 3.89 -6.23 -7.62
CA MET A 91 2.82 -6.97 -6.97
C MET A 91 1.58 -6.08 -6.85
N ARG A 92 0.40 -6.68 -7.01
CA ARG A 92 -0.86 -6.06 -6.58
C ARG A 92 -1.71 -7.10 -5.87
N GLN A 93 -1.86 -6.96 -4.57
CA GLN A 93 -2.69 -7.84 -3.75
C GLN A 93 -3.79 -7.01 -3.05
N PRO A 94 -5.06 -7.18 -3.44
CA PRO A 94 -6.17 -6.73 -2.61
C PRO A 94 -6.36 -7.66 -1.42
N PHE A 95 -6.89 -7.13 -0.33
CA PHE A 95 -7.28 -7.83 0.89
C PHE A 95 -8.65 -7.29 1.29
N ILE A 96 -9.61 -8.18 1.51
CA ILE A 96 -10.97 -7.83 1.92
C ILE A 96 -11.33 -8.79 3.06
N ILE A 97 -11.77 -8.24 4.20
CA ILE A 97 -12.04 -9.03 5.39
C ILE A 97 -13.00 -10.19 5.09
N ALA A 98 -12.67 -11.39 5.59
CA ALA A 98 -13.42 -12.63 5.39
C ALA A 98 -13.61 -13.08 3.93
N CYS A 99 -12.88 -12.49 2.97
CA CYS A 99 -12.95 -12.83 1.56
C CYS A 99 -11.62 -13.37 1.05
N GLU A 100 -11.70 -14.33 0.13
CA GLU A 100 -10.58 -14.74 -0.70
C GLU A 100 -10.41 -13.74 -1.85
N THR A 101 -9.17 -13.37 -2.13
CA THR A 101 -8.84 -12.34 -3.13
C THR A 101 -7.65 -12.76 -3.98
N ASN A 102 -7.77 -12.60 -5.29
CA ASN A 102 -6.68 -12.88 -6.23
C ASN A 102 -5.79 -11.64 -6.42
N GLY A 103 -4.50 -11.89 -6.52
CA GLY A 103 -3.48 -10.90 -6.83
C GLY A 103 -2.46 -11.43 -7.84
N SER A 104 -1.40 -10.66 -8.02
CA SER A 104 -0.28 -11.05 -8.86
C SER A 104 1.05 -10.70 -8.22
N TYR A 105 2.05 -11.52 -8.50
CA TYR A 105 3.44 -11.32 -8.12
C TYR A 105 4.34 -11.54 -9.33
N HIS A 106 5.07 -10.50 -9.72
CA HIS A 106 5.89 -10.46 -10.93
C HIS A 106 7.36 -10.29 -10.53
N THR A 107 8.20 -11.14 -11.10
CA THR A 107 9.65 -11.08 -11.01
C THR A 107 10.23 -11.01 -12.43
N PRO A 108 11.53 -10.70 -12.59
CA PRO A 108 12.19 -10.79 -13.90
C PRO A 108 12.11 -12.17 -14.55
N PHE A 109 11.90 -13.23 -13.76
CA PHE A 109 11.87 -14.62 -14.23
C PHE A 109 10.46 -15.12 -14.57
N GLY A 110 9.42 -14.36 -14.26
CA GLY A 110 8.04 -14.76 -14.54
C GLY A 110 7.02 -14.18 -13.58
N SER A 111 5.76 -14.56 -13.80
CA SER A 111 4.60 -14.10 -13.04
C SER A 111 3.96 -15.26 -12.30
N LEU A 112 3.58 -15.03 -11.05
CA LEU A 112 2.87 -15.96 -10.19
C LEU A 112 1.52 -15.36 -9.83
N ALA A 113 0.46 -16.16 -9.94
CA ALA A 113 -0.83 -15.81 -9.35
C ALA A 113 -0.72 -15.92 -7.83
N THR A 114 -1.35 -14.99 -7.12
CA THR A 114 -1.42 -15.03 -5.66
C THR A 114 -2.86 -15.05 -5.21
N LYS A 115 -3.10 -15.63 -4.04
CA LYS A 115 -4.41 -15.74 -3.43
C LYS A 115 -4.28 -15.44 -1.94
N ALA A 116 -5.14 -14.60 -1.41
CA ALA A 116 -5.11 -14.25 0.01
C ALA A 116 -6.49 -14.42 0.65
N LEU A 117 -6.53 -15.06 1.82
CA LEU A 117 -7.70 -15.12 2.68
C LEU A 117 -7.48 -14.21 3.87
N THR A 118 -8.21 -13.10 3.91
CA THR A 118 -8.01 -12.08 4.94
C THR A 118 -8.78 -12.43 6.21
N LYS A 119 -8.10 -12.50 7.34
CA LYS A 119 -8.68 -12.80 8.66
C LYS A 119 -9.04 -11.55 9.43
N ASP A 120 -8.17 -10.54 9.42
CA ASP A 120 -8.39 -9.31 10.19
C ASP A 120 -7.82 -8.08 9.48
N ILE A 121 -8.54 -6.97 9.62
CA ILE A 121 -8.11 -5.63 9.24
C ILE A 121 -8.55 -4.71 10.36
N GLN A 122 -7.59 -4.09 11.04
CA GLN A 122 -7.85 -3.02 12.01
C GLN A 122 -7.09 -1.78 11.58
N PHE A 123 -7.78 -0.66 11.44
CA PHE A 123 -7.17 0.58 10.98
C PHE A 123 -7.70 1.78 11.74
N GLU A 124 -6.76 2.60 12.23
CA GLU A 124 -7.04 3.87 12.89
C GLU A 124 -6.10 4.96 12.35
N TRP A 125 -6.63 6.16 12.17
CA TRP A 125 -5.86 7.33 11.75
C TRP A 125 -6.40 8.60 12.41
N ASP A 126 -5.61 9.19 13.30
CA ASP A 126 -5.86 10.50 13.90
C ASP A 126 -5.23 11.58 13.04
N ARG A 127 -6.07 12.26 12.25
CA ARG A 127 -5.64 13.37 11.38
C ARG A 127 -5.06 14.57 12.13
N LYS A 128 -5.45 14.83 13.38
CA LYS A 128 -4.97 15.98 14.14
C LYS A 128 -3.59 15.71 14.72
N ARG A 129 -3.37 14.48 15.20
CA ARG A 129 -2.08 14.06 15.74
C ARG A 129 -1.11 13.62 14.63
N GLU A 130 -1.64 13.30 13.45
CA GLU A 130 -0.93 12.67 12.33
C GLU A 130 -0.36 11.30 12.72
N VAL A 131 -1.11 10.54 13.51
CA VAL A 131 -0.68 9.22 14.00
C VAL A 131 -1.74 8.19 13.62
N GLY A 132 -1.31 6.99 13.25
CA GLY A 132 -2.23 5.87 13.07
C GLY A 132 -1.57 4.51 13.04
N SER A 133 -2.40 3.50 12.89
CA SER A 133 -2.00 2.10 12.89
C SER A 133 -2.84 1.29 11.91
N LEU A 134 -2.19 0.33 11.25
CA LEU A 134 -2.83 -0.74 10.50
C LEU A 134 -2.38 -2.07 11.11
N LEU A 135 -3.33 -2.98 11.32
CA LEU A 135 -3.11 -4.41 11.45
C LEU A 135 -3.79 -5.10 10.28
N LEU A 136 -3.05 -5.96 9.57
CA LEU A 136 -3.55 -6.78 8.49
C LEU A 136 -3.08 -8.22 8.72
N ALA A 137 -4.03 -9.14 8.86
CA ALA A 137 -3.75 -10.56 9.09
C ALA A 137 -4.40 -11.42 8.00
N TYR A 138 -3.63 -12.30 7.35
CA TYR A 138 -4.10 -13.08 6.20
C TYR A 138 -3.28 -14.36 5.97
N ASP A 139 -3.92 -15.36 5.41
CA ASP A 139 -3.22 -16.47 4.76
C ASP A 139 -2.87 -16.08 3.32
N LEU A 140 -1.69 -16.49 2.84
CA LEU A 140 -1.25 -16.27 1.47
C LEU A 140 -0.91 -17.59 0.77
N TRP A 141 -1.30 -17.68 -0.49
CA TRP A 141 -0.86 -18.70 -1.42
C TRP A 141 -0.23 -18.06 -2.64
N MET A 142 0.84 -18.68 -3.14
CA MET A 142 1.42 -18.39 -4.44
C MET A 142 1.21 -19.60 -5.33
N GLN A 143 0.46 -19.41 -6.41
CA GLN A 143 -0.17 -20.50 -7.16
C GLN A 143 -1.00 -21.37 -6.18
N GLU A 144 -0.71 -22.67 -6.11
CA GLU A 144 -1.40 -23.61 -5.21
C GLU A 144 -0.66 -23.86 -3.89
N ASN A 145 0.51 -23.23 -3.69
CA ASN A 145 1.33 -23.45 -2.50
C ASN A 145 0.99 -22.44 -1.40
N HIS A 146 0.64 -22.91 -0.21
CA HIS A 146 0.49 -22.06 0.97
C HIS A 146 1.85 -21.53 1.39
N THR A 147 1.97 -20.21 1.50
CA THR A 147 3.22 -19.52 1.85
C THR A 147 3.23 -19.04 3.29
N GLY A 148 2.20 -19.37 4.07
CA GLY A 148 2.08 -19.03 5.48
C GLY A 148 0.98 -18.02 5.80
N PHE A 149 0.83 -17.81 7.11
CA PHE A 149 -0.02 -16.82 7.72
C PHE A 149 0.80 -15.58 8.06
N PHE A 150 0.38 -14.43 7.53
CA PHE A 150 1.08 -13.16 7.67
C PHE A 150 0.29 -12.25 8.60
N THR A 151 0.99 -11.66 9.58
CA THR A 151 0.50 -10.51 10.34
C THR A 151 1.41 -9.33 10.07
N VAL A 152 0.87 -8.31 9.39
CA VAL A 152 1.56 -7.06 9.09
C VAL A 152 0.97 -5.95 9.95
N LYS A 153 1.83 -5.28 10.71
CA LYS A 153 1.49 -4.08 11.46
C LYS A 153 2.27 -2.90 10.91
N ILE A 154 1.58 -1.80 10.66
CA ILE A 154 2.20 -0.53 10.25
C ILE A 154 1.78 0.53 11.24
N HIS A 155 2.73 1.06 12.00
CA HIS A 155 2.55 2.30 12.76
C HIS A 155 3.04 3.47 11.93
N MET A 156 2.22 4.52 11.86
CA MET A 156 2.47 5.72 11.07
C MET A 156 2.52 6.92 12.01
N GLU A 157 3.62 7.67 11.99
CA GLU A 157 3.78 8.90 12.77
C GLU A 157 4.24 10.04 11.86
N GLY A 158 3.43 11.09 11.76
CA GLY A 158 3.72 12.29 10.98
C GLY A 158 4.92 13.06 11.54
N VAL A 159 5.83 13.44 10.65
CA VAL A 159 6.99 14.26 10.99
C VAL A 159 6.56 15.72 10.99
N ARG A 160 6.42 16.29 12.19
CA ARG A 160 6.14 17.73 12.34
C ARG A 160 7.37 18.53 11.91
N LYS A 161 7.16 19.50 11.04
CA LYS A 161 8.16 20.52 10.68
C LYS A 161 8.27 21.60 11.73
#